data_AF-A0A524R0P3-F1
#
_entry.id   AF-A0A524R0P3-F1
#
_cell.length_a   1.000
_cell.length_b   1.000
_cell.length_c   1.000
_cell.angle_alpha   90.00
_cell.angle_beta   90.00
_cell.angle_gamma   90.00
#
_symmetry.space_group_name_H-M   'P 1'
#
loop_
_entity.id
_entity.type
_entity.pdbx_description
1 polymer ?
#
loop_
_entity_poly.entity_id
_entity_poly.type
_entity_poly.pdbx_seq_one_letter_code
_entity_poly.pdbx_strand_id
1 'polypeptide(L)'
;MTFDEQEVLGRFHRALVREIQTKRPEHISSPFTVAEIYQNLVPYRTHRDEIGVEMNADYEYALLRLLAGEGDYLSIESSTARQEIREELDSPNPNTGLYRDFAAADVRLNPDMLDETLMEE
;
A
#
# COMPACT_ATOMS: atom_id res chain seq x y z
N MET A 1 -7.12 12.76 18.51
CA MET A 1 -6.21 11.61 18.56
C MET A 1 -5.76 11.42 17.14
N THR A 2 -4.55 11.87 16.81
CA THR A 2 -3.98 11.65 15.47
C THR A 2 -3.59 10.18 15.45
N PHE A 3 -4.25 9.36 14.62
CA PHE A 3 -3.74 8.01 14.40
C PHE A 3 -2.33 8.15 13.86
N ASP A 4 -1.36 7.50 14.50
CA ASP A 4 0.00 7.46 13.99
C ASP A 4 -0.08 6.90 12.57
N GLU A 5 0.36 7.72 11.64
CA GLU A 5 0.41 7.44 10.21
C GLU A 5 1.09 6.10 9.86
N GLN A 6 2.05 5.70 10.70
CA GLN A 6 2.72 4.39 10.67
C GLN A 6 1.80 3.23 11.08
N GLU A 7 0.87 3.46 12.01
CA GLU A 7 -0.12 2.46 12.44
C GLU A 7 -1.12 2.16 11.32
N VAL A 8 -1.55 3.21 10.61
CA VAL A 8 -2.42 3.10 9.42
C VAL A 8 -1.74 2.25 8.34
N LEU A 9 -0.46 2.52 8.06
CA LEU A 9 0.35 1.73 7.14
C LEU A 9 0.47 0.27 7.56
N GLY A 10 0.76 0.00 8.84
CA GLY A 10 0.86 -1.35 9.37
C GLY A 10 -0.46 -2.13 9.25
N ARG A 11 -1.59 -1.50 9.58
CA ARG A 11 -2.93 -2.09 9.39
C ARG A 11 -3.25 -2.33 7.93
N PHE A 12 -2.94 -1.38 7.05
CA PHE A 12 -3.11 -1.52 5.62
C PHE A 12 -2.32 -2.70 5.08
N HIS A 13 -1.03 -2.78 5.42
CA HIS A 13 -0.17 -3.88 5.01
C HIS A 13 -0.71 -5.22 5.50
N ARG A 14 -1.11 -5.31 6.77
CA ARG A 14 -1.66 -6.55 7.34
C ARG A 14 -2.94 -7.00 6.64
N ALA A 15 -3.85 -6.08 6.36
CA ALA A 15 -5.08 -6.35 5.60
C ALA A 15 -4.76 -6.77 4.16
N LEU A 16 -3.83 -6.08 3.50
CA LEU A 16 -3.35 -6.40 2.16
C LEU A 16 -2.79 -7.82 2.09
N VAL A 17 -1.86 -8.17 2.98
CA VAL A 17 -1.21 -9.48 3.04
C VAL A 17 -2.22 -10.59 3.34
N ARG A 18 -3.15 -10.35 4.26
CA ARG A 18 -4.22 -11.31 4.59
C ARG A 18 -5.14 -11.55 3.39
N GLU A 19 -5.56 -10.50 2.69
CA GLU A 19 -6.41 -10.62 1.51
C GLU A 19 -5.69 -11.31 0.35
N ILE A 20 -4.41 -11.00 0.13
CA ILE A 20 -3.59 -11.68 -0.87
C ILE A 20 -3.46 -13.16 -0.54
N GLN A 21 -3.09 -13.52 0.69
CA GLN A 21 -2.99 -14.94 1.09
C GLN A 21 -4.32 -15.69 0.94
N THR A 22 -5.44 -15.05 1.29
CA THR A 22 -6.77 -15.68 1.28
C THR A 22 -7.35 -15.80 -0.12
N LYS A 23 -7.26 -14.74 -0.93
CA LYS A 23 -7.88 -14.70 -2.26
C LYS A 23 -6.96 -15.17 -3.35
N ARG A 24 -5.68 -14.78 -3.32
CA ARG A 24 -4.72 -14.97 -4.42
C ARG A 24 -3.28 -15.07 -3.93
N PRO A 25 -2.89 -16.21 -3.34
CA PRO A 25 -1.53 -16.42 -2.84
C PRO A 25 -0.48 -16.38 -3.96
N GLU A 26 -0.88 -16.54 -5.22
CA GLU A 26 -0.03 -16.38 -6.40
C GLU A 26 0.60 -14.97 -6.53
N HIS A 27 -0.07 -13.90 -6.07
CA HIS A 27 0.47 -12.54 -6.08
C HIS A 27 1.57 -12.32 -5.02
N ILE A 28 1.82 -13.28 -4.13
CA ILE A 28 2.99 -13.25 -3.24
C ILE A 28 4.27 -13.47 -4.05
N SER A 29 4.22 -14.35 -5.04
CA SER A 29 5.37 -14.66 -5.90
C SER A 29 5.36 -13.92 -7.24
N SER A 30 4.21 -13.41 -7.66
CA SER A 30 4.01 -12.73 -8.94
C SER A 30 3.90 -11.21 -8.75
N PRO A 31 4.49 -10.38 -9.64
CA PRO A 31 4.21 -8.95 -9.64
C PRO A 31 2.73 -8.70 -9.91
N PHE A 32 2.19 -7.63 -9.33
CA PHE A 32 0.83 -7.17 -9.53
C PHE A 32 0.81 -5.65 -9.70
N THR A 33 -0.32 -5.09 -10.13
CA THR A 33 -0.41 -3.65 -10.39
C THR A 33 -0.97 -2.89 -9.20
N VAL A 34 -0.63 -1.61 -9.09
CA VAL A 34 -1.24 -0.70 -8.08
C VAL A 34 -2.77 -0.71 -8.18
N ALA A 35 -3.30 -0.81 -9.40
CA ALA A 35 -4.72 -0.97 -9.66
C ALA A 35 -5.36 -2.15 -8.91
N GLU A 36 -4.67 -3.30 -8.85
CA GLU A 36 -5.20 -4.48 -8.16
C GLU A 36 -5.29 -4.28 -6.65
N ILE A 37 -4.43 -3.46 -6.05
CA ILE A 37 -4.48 -3.15 -4.61
C ILE A 37 -5.83 -2.54 -4.26
N TYR A 38 -6.21 -1.43 -4.88
CA TYR A 38 -7.45 -0.74 -4.52
C TYR A 38 -8.71 -1.33 -5.16
N GLN A 39 -8.59 -2.14 -6.22
CA GLN A 39 -9.74 -2.78 -6.88
C GLN A 39 -10.08 -4.16 -6.31
N ASN A 40 -9.07 -4.98 -6.00
CA ASN A 40 -9.25 -6.41 -5.71
C ASN A 40 -8.90 -6.78 -4.26
N LEU A 41 -7.81 -6.22 -3.76
CA LEU A 41 -7.22 -6.62 -2.48
C LEU A 41 -7.82 -5.83 -1.33
N VAL A 42 -7.60 -4.52 -1.31
CA VAL A 42 -7.99 -3.63 -0.21
C VAL A 42 -8.89 -2.51 -0.76
N PRO A 43 -10.14 -2.83 -1.14
CA PRO A 43 -11.07 -1.81 -1.59
C PRO A 43 -11.43 -0.86 -0.44
N TYR A 44 -11.28 0.44 -0.70
CA TYR A 44 -11.55 1.53 0.25
C TYR A 44 -12.89 1.36 0.99
N ARG A 45 -13.97 1.00 0.29
CA ARG A 45 -15.30 0.88 0.89
C ARG A 45 -15.40 -0.14 2.03
N THR A 46 -14.64 -1.22 1.94
CA THR A 46 -14.73 -2.33 2.89
C THR A 46 -13.67 -2.23 3.99
N HIS A 47 -12.49 -1.71 3.65
CA HIS A 47 -11.34 -1.71 4.56
C HIS A 47 -11.07 -0.35 5.22
N ARG A 48 -11.83 0.70 4.92
CA ARG A 48 -11.61 2.03 5.54
C ARG A 48 -11.62 1.99 7.08
N ASP A 49 -12.54 1.22 7.67
CA ASP A 49 -12.66 1.07 9.12
C ASP A 49 -11.50 0.26 9.70
N GLU A 50 -11.05 -0.78 8.97
CA GLU A 50 -9.95 -1.65 9.41
C GLU A 50 -8.59 -0.95 9.33
N ILE A 51 -8.38 -0.12 8.30
CA ILE A 51 -7.17 0.68 8.13
C ILE A 51 -7.18 1.88 9.10
N GLY A 52 -8.37 2.38 9.46
CA GLY A 52 -8.53 3.59 10.28
C GLY A 52 -8.51 4.89 9.46
N VAL A 53 -8.86 4.83 8.17
CA VAL A 53 -8.90 5.99 7.27
C VAL A 53 -10.32 6.57 7.24
N GLU A 54 -10.46 7.85 7.61
CA GLU A 54 -11.76 8.53 7.61
C GLU A 54 -12.12 9.10 6.23
N MET A 55 -11.11 9.50 5.46
CA MET A 55 -11.24 10.15 4.16
C MET A 55 -10.56 9.34 3.06
N ASN A 56 -11.05 9.48 1.83
CA ASN A 56 -10.43 8.83 0.68
C ASN A 56 -9.00 9.36 0.48
N ALA A 57 -8.76 10.65 0.67
CA ALA A 57 -7.41 11.23 0.62
C ALA A 57 -6.43 10.57 1.61
N ASP A 58 -6.91 10.15 2.78
CA ASP A 58 -6.09 9.50 3.81
C ASP A 58 -5.66 8.08 3.36
N TYR A 59 -6.60 7.34 2.77
CA TYR A 59 -6.31 6.06 2.12
C TYR A 59 -5.31 6.21 0.97
N GLU A 60 -5.53 7.22 0.11
CA GLU A 60 -4.66 7.49 -1.03
C GLU A 60 -3.25 7.88 -0.60
N TYR A 61 -3.13 8.67 0.47
CA TYR A 61 -1.86 9.05 1.08
C TYR A 61 -1.13 7.83 1.67
N ALA A 62 -1.84 6.98 2.42
CA ALA A 62 -1.28 5.74 2.96
C ALA A 62 -0.79 4.82 1.84
N LEU A 63 -1.57 4.67 0.76
CA LEU A 63 -1.18 3.89 -0.40
C LEU A 63 0.08 4.46 -1.07
N LEU A 64 0.17 5.78 -1.26
CA LEU A 64 1.36 6.44 -1.83
C LEU A 64 2.63 6.16 -1.03
N ARG A 65 2.56 6.19 0.30
CA ARG A 65 3.72 5.86 1.15
C ARG A 65 4.12 4.40 1.04
N LEU A 66 3.15 3.50 1.01
CA LEU A 66 3.39 2.07 0.79
C LEU A 66 4.10 1.84 -0.55
N LEU A 67 3.66 2.56 -1.59
CA LEU A 67 4.26 2.58 -2.93
C LEU A 67 5.66 3.22 -2.99
N ALA A 68 5.97 4.17 -2.11
CA ALA A 68 7.33 4.73 -1.98
C ALA A 68 8.34 3.69 -1.44
N GLY A 69 7.85 2.56 -0.93
CA GLY A 69 8.60 1.56 -0.19
C GLY A 69 8.78 1.93 1.27
N GLU A 70 7.86 2.73 1.82
CA GLU A 70 7.87 3.09 3.23
C GLU A 70 7.48 1.87 4.08
N GLY A 71 8.35 1.49 5.02
CA GLY A 71 8.19 0.27 5.82
C GLY A 71 8.62 -1.03 5.13
N ASP A 72 9.26 -0.95 3.95
CA ASP A 72 9.80 -2.11 3.20
C ASP A 72 8.75 -3.17 2.81
N TYR A 73 7.46 -2.85 2.93
CA TYR A 73 6.34 -3.74 2.67
C TYR A 73 6.25 -4.20 1.20
N LEU A 74 6.42 -3.28 0.26
CA LEU A 74 6.46 -3.60 -1.18
C LEU A 74 7.44 -2.68 -1.92
N SER A 75 7.78 -3.08 -3.14
CA SER A 75 8.65 -2.32 -4.04
C SER A 75 8.05 -2.25 -5.43
N ILE A 76 7.99 -1.06 -6.01
CA ILE A 76 7.64 -0.85 -7.41
C ILE A 76 8.85 -1.18 -8.27
N GLU A 77 8.67 -1.97 -9.32
CA GLU A 77 9.73 -2.29 -10.31
C GLU A 77 10.15 -1.02 -11.07
N SER A 78 9.19 -0.14 -11.37
CA SER A 78 9.40 1.16 -12.00
C SER A 78 10.12 2.14 -11.06
N SER A 79 11.42 2.31 -11.27
CA SER A 79 12.24 3.27 -10.50
C SER A 79 11.75 4.71 -10.64
N THR A 80 11.25 5.11 -11.82
CA THR A 80 10.66 6.42 -12.05
C THR A 80 9.43 6.66 -11.17
N ALA A 81 8.51 5.70 -11.11
CA ALA A 81 7.31 5.81 -10.28
C ALA A 81 7.67 5.95 -8.80
N ARG A 82 8.61 5.14 -8.32
CA ARG A 82 9.10 5.23 -6.93
C ARG A 82 9.69 6.60 -6.62
N GLN A 83 10.49 7.15 -7.53
CA GLN A 83 11.12 8.44 -7.38
C GLN A 83 10.09 9.58 -7.35
N GLU A 84 9.17 9.62 -8.30
CA GLU A 84 8.10 10.62 -8.39
C GLU A 84 7.21 10.62 -7.13
N ILE A 85 6.79 9.44 -6.66
CA ILE A 85 6.00 9.26 -5.44
C ILE A 85 6.76 9.81 -4.22
N ARG A 86 8.07 9.56 -4.14
CA ARG A 86 8.89 10.02 -3.01
C ARG A 86 9.10 11.54 -3.03
N GLU A 87 9.28 12.13 -4.21
CA GLU A 87 9.37 13.59 -4.37
C GLU A 87 8.03 14.28 -4.09
N GLU A 88 6.92 13.64 -4.49
CA GLU A 88 5.57 14.13 -4.20
C GLU A 88 5.28 14.10 -2.70
N LEU A 89 5.69 13.04 -1.98
CA LEU A 89 5.55 12.94 -0.52
C LEU A 89 6.42 13.94 0.25
N ASP A 90 7.57 14.34 -0.29
CA ASP A 90 8.44 15.37 0.29
C ASP A 90 7.87 16.79 0.06
N SER A 91 7.01 16.95 -0.95
CA SER A 91 6.39 18.23 -1.26
C SER A 91 5.40 18.66 -0.17
N PRO A 92 5.28 19.97 0.11
CA PRO A 92 4.40 20.49 1.17
C PRO A 92 2.91 20.27 0.89
N ASN A 93 2.55 19.88 -0.34
CA ASN A 93 1.17 19.66 -0.74
C ASN A 93 1.07 18.41 -1.63
N PRO A 94 1.34 17.22 -1.08
CA PRO A 94 1.50 15.98 -1.83
C PRO A 94 0.22 15.65 -2.60
N ASN A 95 0.36 15.37 -3.90
CA ASN A 95 -0.75 14.92 -4.72
C ASN A 95 -1.08 13.45 -4.44
N THR A 96 -2.06 13.23 -3.55
CA THR A 96 -2.53 11.89 -3.23
C THR A 96 -3.13 11.16 -4.42
N GLY A 97 -3.52 11.83 -5.50
CA GLY A 97 -4.05 11.18 -6.71
C GLY A 97 -2.99 10.56 -7.63
N LEU A 98 -1.70 10.78 -7.37
CA LEU A 98 -0.59 10.40 -8.26
C LEU A 98 -0.48 8.88 -8.46
N TYR A 99 -0.85 8.07 -7.45
CA TYR A 99 -0.85 6.60 -7.59
C TYR A 99 -1.76 6.10 -8.72
N ARG A 100 -2.76 6.89 -9.14
CA ARG A 100 -3.65 6.54 -10.25
C ARG A 100 -2.95 6.59 -11.61
N ASP A 101 -1.94 7.44 -11.74
CA ASP A 101 -1.08 7.45 -12.94
C ASP A 101 -0.21 6.19 -12.98
N PHE A 102 0.25 5.76 -11.81
CA PHE A 102 0.97 4.51 -11.61
C PHE A 102 0.05 3.29 -11.41
N ALA A 103 -1.24 3.40 -11.75
CA ALA A 103 -2.19 2.29 -11.58
C ALA A 103 -1.75 1.02 -12.34
N ALA A 104 -1.07 1.19 -13.48
CA ALA A 104 -0.52 0.11 -14.29
C ALA A 104 0.93 -0.28 -13.95
N ALA A 105 1.55 0.36 -12.93
CA ALA A 105 2.90 0.04 -12.52
C ALA A 105 2.95 -1.31 -11.80
N ASP A 106 3.91 -2.14 -12.18
CA ASP A 106 4.19 -3.41 -11.51
C ASP A 106 4.84 -3.17 -10.15
N VAL A 107 4.26 -3.80 -9.14
CA VAL A 107 4.72 -3.82 -7.76
C VAL A 107 4.91 -5.24 -7.29
N ARG A 108 5.89 -5.41 -6.41
CA ARG A 108 6.26 -6.69 -5.82
C ARG A 108 6.24 -6.56 -4.30
N LEU A 109 5.55 -7.46 -3.64
CA LEU A 109 5.59 -7.57 -2.18
C LEU A 109 6.96 -8.05 -1.72
N ASN A 110 7.40 -7.53 -0.58
CA ASN A 110 8.57 -8.10 0.08
C ASN A 110 8.13 -9.33 0.90
N PRO A 111 8.60 -10.54 0.55
CA PRO A 111 8.28 -11.73 1.33
C PRO A 111 8.80 -11.70 2.76
N ASP A 112 9.83 -10.90 3.06
CA ASP A 112 10.40 -10.75 4.40
C ASP A 112 9.38 -10.14 5.38
N MET A 113 8.64 -9.11 4.92
CA MET A 113 7.59 -8.46 5.72
C MET A 113 6.32 -9.31 5.88
N LEU A 114 6.13 -10.35 5.07
CA LEU A 114 5.00 -11.29 5.22
C LEU A 114 5.14 -12.13 6.50
N ASP A 115 6.36 -12.56 6.79
CA ASP A 115 6.68 -13.43 7.92
C ASP A 115 6.52 -12.69 9.25
N GLU A 116 6.94 -11.42 9.30
CA GLU A 116 6.87 -10.58 10.51
C GLU A 116 5.42 -10.33 10.95
N THR A 117 4.49 -10.09 10.01
CA THR A 117 3.06 -9.92 10.34
C THR A 117 2.37 -11.15 10.93
N LEU A 118 2.97 -12.34 10.76
CA LEU A 118 2.44 -13.62 11.26
C LEU A 118 2.99 -13.99 12.65
N MET A 119 4.05 -13.35 13.13
CA MET A 119 4.66 -13.67 14.44
C MET A 119 4.03 -12.95 15.64
N GLU A 120 3.18 -11.95 15.42
CA GLU A 120 2.40 -11.31 16.48
C GLU A 120 1.02 -11.98 16.64
N GLU A 121 0.99 -13.13 17.33
CA GLU A 121 -0.23 -13.77 17.88
C GLU A 121 -0.20 -13.79 19.43
#